data_AF-A0A4R9VNF7-F1
#
_entry.id   AF-A0A4R9VNF7-F1
#
_cell.length_a   1.000
_cell.length_b   1.000
_cell.length_c   1.000
_cell.angle_alpha   90.00
_cell.angle_beta   90.00
_cell.angle_gamma   90.00
#
_symmetry.space_group_name_H-M   'P 1'
#
loop_
_entity.id
_entity.type
_entity.pdbx_description
1 polymer ?
#
loop_
_entity_poly.entity_id
_entity_poly.type
_entity_poly.pdbx_seq_one_letter_code
_entity_poly.pdbx_strand_id
1 'polypeptide(L)'
;MDFAFPWPASQGEWLAWSSAVVTLVLGLFLFLAPGLAFRVLRLQPRPEKAAAIAEGRGRMSGFYLGVSLCCILLAQPLLYMALGFSWLFTAFGRLLSMMSDGANTPFNWVSIVVELALAALPLAFAFGFVP
;
A
#
# COMPACT_ATOMS: atom_id res chain seq x y z
N MET A 1 13.41 27.33 9.09
CA MET A 1 12.18 26.62 8.67
C MET A 1 11.72 25.84 9.88
N ASP A 2 10.61 26.22 10.49
CA ASP A 2 10.02 25.43 11.57
C ASP A 2 9.51 24.13 10.96
N PHE A 3 10.11 23.00 11.37
CA PHE A 3 9.65 21.67 10.98
C PHE A 3 8.41 21.32 11.79
N ALA A 4 7.28 21.93 11.44
CA ALA A 4 5.98 21.51 11.93
C ALA A 4 5.57 20.25 11.18
N PHE A 5 5.19 19.20 11.91
CA PHE A 5 4.63 18.00 11.32
C PHE A 5 3.28 18.35 10.67
N PRO A 6 3.05 18.02 9.39
CA PRO A 6 1.82 18.39 8.69
C PRO A 6 0.67 17.47 9.10
N TRP A 7 0.03 17.79 10.23
CA TRP A 7 -1.16 17.09 10.69
C TRP A 7 -2.33 17.32 9.72
N PRO A 8 -3.12 16.27 9.39
CA PRO A 8 -4.29 16.43 8.54
C PRO A 8 -5.29 17.43 9.13
N ALA A 9 -5.74 18.37 8.30
CA ALA A 9 -6.65 19.44 8.70
C ALA A 9 -8.10 19.21 8.23
N SER A 10 -8.29 18.38 7.21
CA SER A 10 -9.61 18.10 6.63
C SER A 10 -10.00 16.62 6.68
N GLN A 11 -11.29 16.32 6.51
CA GLN A 11 -11.79 14.96 6.53
C GLN A 11 -11.18 14.14 5.39
N GLY A 12 -11.09 14.70 4.18
CA GLY A 12 -10.44 14.07 3.04
C GLY A 12 -8.96 13.79 3.30
N GLU A 13 -8.25 14.74 3.90
CA GLU A 13 -6.85 14.56 4.24
C GLU A 13 -6.65 13.44 5.28
N TRP A 14 -7.54 13.34 6.27
CA TRP A 14 -7.54 12.22 7.24
C TRP A 14 -7.74 10.86 6.57
N LEU A 15 -8.58 10.77 5.54
CA LEU A 15 -8.77 9.53 4.77
C LEU A 15 -7.50 9.16 4.00
N ALA A 16 -6.89 10.13 3.30
CA ALA A 16 -5.65 9.94 2.56
C ALA A 16 -4.49 9.55 3.47
N TRP A 17 -4.34 10.25 4.58
CA TRP A 17 -3.32 9.99 5.60
C TRP A 17 -3.48 8.62 6.24
N SER A 18 -4.72 8.19 6.53
CA SER A 18 -4.99 6.84 7.05
C SER A 18 -4.55 5.74 6.09
N SER A 19 -4.80 5.91 4.78
CA SER A 19 -4.28 4.99 3.75
C SER A 19 -2.75 4.94 3.75
N ALA A 20 -2.09 6.10 3.89
CA ALA A 20 -0.63 6.17 4.00
C ALA A 20 -0.12 5.42 5.23
N VAL A 21 -0.75 5.56 6.40
CA VAL A 21 -0.38 4.84 7.62
C VAL A 21 -0.55 3.34 7.48
N VAL A 22 -1.67 2.87 6.91
CA VAL A 22 -1.86 1.42 6.66
C VAL A 22 -0.76 0.90 5.73
N THR A 23 -0.45 1.64 4.67
CA THR A 23 0.62 1.29 3.73
C THR A 23 1.99 1.26 4.42
N LEU A 24 2.26 2.21 5.32
CA LEU A 24 3.48 2.24 6.12
C LEU A 24 3.60 0.98 6.99
N VAL A 25 2.52 0.60 7.69
CA VAL A 25 2.51 -0.60 8.54
C VAL A 25 2.72 -1.87 7.70
N LEU A 26 2.09 -1.98 6.53
CA LEU A 26 2.32 -3.09 5.61
C LEU A 26 3.78 -3.14 5.12
N GLY A 27 4.35 -1.98 4.79
CA GLY A 27 5.76 -1.84 4.43
C GLY A 27 6.68 -2.28 5.56
N LEU A 28 6.44 -1.82 6.80
CA LEU A 28 7.22 -2.21 7.97
C LEU A 28 7.10 -3.70 8.27
N PHE A 29 5.90 -4.27 8.12
CA PHE A 29 5.67 -5.68 8.32
C PHE A 29 6.45 -6.54 7.32
N LEU A 30 6.43 -6.19 6.03
CA LEU A 30 7.25 -6.82 5.01
C LEU A 30 8.76 -6.61 5.24
N PHE A 31 9.16 -5.43 5.71
CA PHE A 31 10.56 -5.08 5.96
C PHE A 31 11.15 -5.84 7.15
N LEU A 32 10.42 -5.91 8.26
CA LEU A 32 10.91 -6.48 9.52
C LEU A 32 10.68 -7.99 9.60
N ALA A 33 9.50 -8.45 9.18
CA ALA A 33 9.05 -9.83 9.32
C ALA A 33 8.55 -10.45 7.99
N PRO A 34 9.37 -10.48 6.92
CA PRO A 34 8.96 -10.92 5.58
C PRO A 34 8.41 -12.35 5.55
N GLY A 35 8.95 -13.28 6.34
CA GLY A 35 8.46 -14.66 6.38
C GLY A 35 7.02 -14.77 6.91
N LEU A 36 6.67 -13.97 7.92
CA LEU A 36 5.30 -13.92 8.44
C LEU A 36 4.38 -13.19 7.45
N ALA A 37 4.87 -12.10 6.84
CA ALA A 37 4.13 -11.38 5.80
C ALA A 37 3.81 -12.26 4.59
N PHE A 38 4.78 -13.04 4.11
CA PHE A 38 4.56 -14.01 3.04
C PHE A 38 3.53 -15.07 3.42
N ARG A 39 3.55 -15.58 4.65
CA ARG A 39 2.52 -16.52 5.11
C ARG A 39 1.12 -15.91 5.11
N VAL A 40 0.97 -14.65 5.55
CA VAL A 40 -0.31 -13.92 5.50
C VAL A 40 -0.77 -13.73 4.05
N LEU A 41 0.16 -13.39 3.16
CA LEU A 41 -0.08 -13.28 1.72
C LEU A 41 -0.21 -14.64 1.01
N ARG A 42 -0.13 -15.75 1.74
CA ARG A 42 -0.14 -17.13 1.24
C ARG A 42 0.97 -17.44 0.21
N LEU A 43 2.06 -16.68 0.27
CA LEU A 43 3.27 -16.89 -0.52
C LEU A 43 4.19 -17.90 0.19
N GLN A 44 4.81 -18.78 -0.61
CA GLN A 44 5.77 -19.76 -0.12
C GLN A 44 7.17 -19.45 -0.68
N PRO A 45 8.04 -18.77 0.11
CA PRO A 45 9.43 -18.56 -0.31
C PRO A 45 10.15 -19.92 -0.31
N ARG A 46 10.96 -20.18 -1.34
CA ARG A 46 11.83 -21.36 -1.36
C ARG A 46 12.95 -21.16 -0.33
N PRO A 47 13.11 -22.05 0.66
CA PRO A 47 14.04 -21.86 1.78
C PRO A 47 15.51 -21.82 1.32
N GLU A 48 15.84 -22.52 0.24
CA GLU A 48 17.17 -22.55 -0.37
C GLU A 48 17.58 -21.21 -1.02
N LYS A 49 16.62 -20.31 -1.26
CA LYS A 49 16.85 -19.04 -1.96
C LYS A 49 16.60 -17.86 -1.03
N ALA A 50 17.64 -17.45 -0.31
CA ALA A 50 17.63 -16.24 0.53
C ALA A 50 17.19 -14.97 -0.24
N ALA A 51 17.38 -14.95 -1.57
CA ALA A 51 16.90 -13.89 -2.45
C ALA A 51 15.38 -13.63 -2.32
N ALA A 52 14.56 -14.64 -2.02
CA ALA A 52 13.12 -14.43 -1.83
C ALA A 52 12.80 -13.51 -0.64
N ILE A 53 13.59 -13.59 0.44
CA ILE A 53 13.45 -12.71 1.60
C ILE A 53 13.96 -11.30 1.27
N ALA A 54 15.02 -11.20 0.47
CA ALA A 54 15.53 -9.92 -0.01
C ALA A 54 14.50 -9.16 -0.85
N GLU A 55 13.67 -9.85 -1.63
CA GLU A 55 12.58 -9.23 -2.40
C GLU A 55 11.49 -8.62 -1.50
N GLY A 56 11.13 -9.32 -0.43
CA GLY A 56 10.19 -8.82 0.56
C GLY A 56 10.69 -7.54 1.24
N ARG A 57 11.95 -7.55 1.69
CA ARG A 57 12.58 -6.41 2.39
C ARG A 57 13.03 -5.27 1.48
N GLY A 58 13.33 -5.59 0.23
CA GLY A 58 13.86 -4.65 -0.75
C GLY A 58 12.73 -4.01 -1.53
N ARG A 59 12.32 -4.66 -2.62
CA ARG A 59 11.34 -4.10 -3.56
C ARG A 59 9.96 -3.95 -2.92
N MET A 60 9.42 -4.98 -2.26
CA MET A 60 8.03 -4.89 -1.77
C MET A 60 7.87 -3.86 -0.66
N SER A 61 8.69 -3.93 0.40
CA SER A 61 8.58 -2.95 1.50
C SER A 61 9.17 -1.60 1.16
N GLY A 62 10.26 -1.52 0.39
CA GLY A 62 10.95 -0.25 0.12
C GLY A 62 10.05 0.78 -0.55
N PHE A 63 9.26 0.37 -1.55
CA PHE A 63 8.30 1.26 -2.20
C PHE A 63 7.16 1.65 -1.26
N TYR A 64 6.60 0.70 -0.48
CA TYR A 64 5.55 0.99 0.49
C TYR A 64 6.01 1.98 1.56
N LEU A 65 7.20 1.77 2.13
CA LEU A 65 7.80 2.67 3.11
C LEU A 65 8.10 4.04 2.51
N GLY A 66 8.73 4.09 1.34
CA GLY A 66 9.10 5.33 0.69
C GLY A 66 7.88 6.21 0.37
N VAL A 67 6.88 5.66 -0.32
CA VAL A 67 5.69 6.45 -0.71
C VAL A 67 4.88 6.88 0.51
N SER A 68 4.68 6.00 1.49
CA SER A 68 3.88 6.32 2.68
C SER A 68 4.57 7.32 3.60
N LEU A 69 5.87 7.20 3.84
CA LEU A 69 6.63 8.18 4.61
C LEU A 69 6.62 9.55 3.93
N CYS A 70 6.81 9.61 2.62
CA CYS A 70 6.70 10.87 1.88
C CYS A 70 5.30 11.48 2.02
N CYS A 71 4.23 10.68 1.94
CA CYS A 71 2.86 11.16 2.16
C CYS A 71 2.69 11.75 3.56
N ILE A 72 3.14 11.04 4.60
CA ILE A 72 2.97 11.45 6.01
C ILE A 72 3.82 12.68 6.36
N LEU A 73 5.05 12.74 5.86
CA LEU A 73 6.00 13.81 6.22
C LEU A 73 5.80 15.09 5.41
N LEU A 74 5.22 15.01 4.21
CA LEU A 74 5.09 16.15 3.29
C LEU A 74 3.63 16.56 3.03
N ALA A 75 2.66 15.67 3.28
CA ALA A 75 1.22 15.89 3.14
C ALA A 75 0.78 16.56 1.83
N GLN A 76 1.46 16.27 0.72
CA GLN A 76 1.15 16.88 -0.58
C GLN A 76 0.05 16.09 -1.30
N PRO A 77 -0.97 16.76 -1.89
CA PRO A 77 -2.03 16.09 -2.66
C PRO A 77 -1.50 15.19 -3.79
N LEU A 78 -0.43 15.61 -4.48
CA LEU A 78 0.20 14.81 -5.54
C LEU A 78 0.85 13.52 -5.02
N LEU A 79 1.35 13.51 -3.78
CA LEU A 79 1.91 12.30 -3.16
C LEU A 79 0.79 11.33 -2.77
N TYR A 80 -0.31 11.84 -2.22
CA TYR A 80 -1.50 11.02 -1.98
C TYR A 80 -2.07 10.46 -3.29
N MET A 81 -2.08 11.25 -4.37
CA MET A 81 -2.45 10.75 -5.70
C MET A 81 -1.55 9.60 -6.15
N ALA A 82 -0.22 9.73 -6.00
CA ALA A 82 0.73 8.67 -6.32
C ALA A 82 0.51 7.41 -5.47
N LEU A 83 0.22 7.56 -4.18
CA LEU A 83 -0.16 6.45 -3.29
C LEU A 83 -1.44 5.75 -3.79
N GLY A 84 -2.46 6.54 -4.13
CA GLY A 84 -3.73 6.05 -4.65
C GLY A 84 -3.58 5.26 -5.95
N PHE A 85 -2.81 5.77 -6.90
CA PHE A 85 -2.50 5.05 -8.13
C PHE A 85 -1.67 3.79 -7.89
N SER A 86 -0.74 3.81 -6.93
CA SER A 86 0.05 2.61 -6.57
C SER A 86 -0.86 1.47 -6.11
N TRP A 87 -1.85 1.75 -5.26
CA TRP A 87 -2.85 0.76 -4.85
C TRP A 87 -3.81 0.38 -5.98
N LEU A 88 -4.20 1.32 -6.85
CA LEU A 88 -5.04 1.03 -8.00
C LEU A 88 -4.35 0.06 -8.98
N PHE A 89 -3.07 0.26 -9.28
CA PHE A 89 -2.29 -0.67 -10.10
C PHE A 89 -2.08 -2.02 -9.41
N THR A 90 -1.98 -2.04 -8.08
CA THR A 90 -1.93 -3.29 -7.31
C THR A 90 -3.24 -4.06 -7.45
N ALA A 91 -4.39 -3.40 -7.27
CA ALA A 91 -5.72 -3.99 -7.46
C ALA A 91 -5.92 -4.48 -8.90
N PHE A 92 -5.49 -3.70 -9.88
CA PHE A 92 -5.56 -4.07 -11.29
C PHE A 92 -4.71 -5.30 -11.61
N GLY A 93 -3.48 -5.36 -11.10
CA GLY A 93 -2.63 -6.55 -11.23
C GLY A 93 -3.27 -7.80 -10.61
N ARG A 94 -3.94 -7.65 -9.46
CA ARG A 94 -4.70 -8.75 -8.84
C ARG A 94 -5.89 -9.18 -9.69
N LEU A 95 -6.65 -8.22 -10.23
CA LEU A 95 -7.76 -8.51 -11.13
C LEU A 95 -7.30 -9.32 -12.35
N LEU A 96 -6.18 -8.92 -12.97
CA LEU A 96 -5.59 -9.67 -14.07
C LEU A 96 -5.24 -11.10 -13.66
N SER A 97 -4.59 -11.29 -12.50
CA SER A 97 -4.27 -12.64 -12.02
C SER A 97 -5.51 -13.49 -11.72
N MET A 98 -6.58 -12.89 -11.18
CA MET A 98 -7.85 -13.57 -10.95
C MET A 98 -8.52 -14.02 -12.26
N MET A 99 -8.40 -13.22 -13.32
CA MET A 99 -8.95 -13.53 -14.65
C MET A 99 -8.08 -14.55 -15.42
N SER A 100 -6.76 -14.40 -15.38
CA SER A 100 -5.82 -15.16 -16.23
C SER A 100 -5.32 -16.44 -15.57
N ASP A 101 -5.08 -16.43 -14.26
CA ASP A 101 -4.44 -17.54 -13.53
C ASP A 101 -5.46 -18.40 -12.75
N GLY A 102 -6.76 -18.14 -12.92
CA GLY A 102 -7.83 -18.85 -12.22
C GLY A 102 -7.84 -18.62 -10.70
N ALA A 103 -7.18 -17.56 -10.22
CA ALA A 103 -6.97 -17.29 -8.79
C ALA A 103 -8.21 -16.69 -8.09
N ASN A 104 -9.42 -17.10 -8.46
CA ASN A 104 -10.69 -16.62 -7.89
C ASN A 104 -10.99 -17.21 -6.51
N THR A 105 -10.10 -16.95 -5.55
CA THR A 105 -10.29 -17.37 -4.16
C THR A 105 -10.96 -16.27 -3.33
N PRO A 106 -11.68 -16.60 -2.25
CA PRO A 106 -12.25 -15.59 -1.33
C PRO A 106 -11.18 -14.63 -0.78
N PHE A 107 -9.95 -15.12 -0.59
CA PHE A 107 -8.83 -14.30 -0.16
C PHE A 107 -8.49 -13.19 -1.16
N ASN A 108 -8.47 -13.50 -2.46
CA ASN A 108 -8.19 -12.50 -3.50
C ASN A 108 -9.34 -11.50 -3.66
N TRP A 109 -10.60 -11.93 -3.47
CA TRP A 109 -11.74 -11.03 -3.43
C TRP A 109 -11.70 -10.07 -2.24
N VAL A 110 -11.31 -10.54 -1.05
CA VAL A 110 -11.11 -9.63 0.10
C VAL A 110 -9.92 -8.70 -0.16
N SER A 111 -8.83 -9.24 -0.69
CA SER A 111 -7.62 -8.45 -0.97
C SER A 111 -7.88 -7.33 -1.98
N ILE A 112 -8.61 -7.60 -3.08
CA ILE A 112 -8.92 -6.56 -4.07
C ILE A 112 -9.81 -5.47 -3.48
N VAL A 113 -10.76 -5.81 -2.60
CA VAL A 113 -11.59 -4.81 -1.92
C VAL A 113 -10.74 -3.93 -1.01
N VAL A 114 -9.78 -4.51 -0.27
CA VAL A 114 -8.84 -3.75 0.56
C VAL A 114 -7.95 -2.84 -0.31
N GLU A 115 -7.41 -3.36 -1.41
CA GLU A 115 -6.57 -2.60 -2.34
C GLU A 115 -7.34 -1.44 -2.97
N LEU A 116 -8.58 -1.66 -3.40
CA LEU A 116 -9.45 -0.61 -3.94
C LEU A 116 -9.83 0.42 -2.88
N ALA A 117 -10.06 0.02 -1.64
CA ALA A 117 -10.29 0.96 -0.54
C ALA A 117 -9.06 1.83 -0.29
N LEU A 118 -7.86 1.22 -0.20
CA LEU A 118 -6.61 1.95 0.00
C LEU A 118 -6.25 2.86 -1.18
N ALA A 119 -6.73 2.55 -2.39
CA ALA A 119 -6.64 3.43 -3.55
C ALA A 119 -7.66 4.58 -3.49
N ALA A 120 -8.92 4.28 -3.18
CA ALA A 120 -10.02 5.23 -3.22
C ALA A 120 -9.86 6.36 -2.20
N LEU A 121 -9.41 6.04 -0.98
CA LEU A 121 -9.24 7.03 0.09
C LEU A 121 -8.35 8.23 -0.32
N PRO A 122 -7.09 8.03 -0.74
CA PRO A 122 -6.23 9.13 -1.14
C PRO A 122 -6.60 9.74 -2.50
N LEU A 123 -7.19 8.98 -3.44
CA LEU A 123 -7.68 9.54 -4.71
C LEU A 123 -8.90 10.44 -4.50
N ALA A 124 -9.80 10.08 -3.59
CA ALA A 124 -10.96 10.89 -3.25
C ALA A 124 -10.57 12.26 -2.71
N PHE A 125 -9.53 12.31 -1.87
CA PHE A 125 -8.92 13.56 -1.43
C PHE A 125 -8.20 14.29 -2.56
N ALA A 126 -7.31 13.62 -3.28
CA ALA A 126 -6.47 14.26 -4.30
C ALA A 126 -7.26 14.86 -5.46
N PHE A 127 -8.40 14.26 -5.84
CA PHE A 127 -9.30 14.80 -6.86
C PHE A 127 -10.35 15.78 -6.31
N GLY A 128 -10.38 16.01 -4.99
CA GLY A 128 -11.31 16.94 -4.35
C GLY A 128 -12.75 16.43 -4.26
N PHE A 129 -12.98 15.11 -4.33
CA PHE A 129 -14.30 14.52 -4.12
C PHE A 129 -14.72 14.55 -2.65
N VAL A 130 -13.75 14.57 -1.72
CA VAL A 130 -13.98 14.73 -0.29
C VAL A 130 -13.15 15.92 0.22
N PRO A 131 -13.78 16.92 0.88
CA PRO A 131 -13.12 18.10 1.39
C PRO A 131 -12.15 17.81 2.53
#